data_AF-A0A939CUE9-F1
#
_entry.id   AF-A0A939CUE9-F1
#
_cell.length_a   1.000
_cell.length_b   1.000
_cell.length_c   1.000
_cell.angle_alpha   90.00
_cell.angle_beta   90.00
_cell.angle_gamma   90.00
#
_symmetry.space_group_name_H-M   'P 1'
#
loop_
_entity.id
_entity.type
_entity.pdbx_description
1 polymer ?
#
loop_
_entity_poly.entity_id
_entity_poly.type
_entity_poly.pdbx_seq_one_letter_code
_entity_poly.pdbx_strand_id
1 'polypeptide(L)'
;MEYQSYSIRQLLDSVSSGSIRIPAFQRGFVWDMDRVAYLMDSIYKKYPFGSLLFWKTKSKLATERKLGAFALPSPKEDYPIDYVLDGQQRLTSIFSVFQTELQPTQEYDWTGIYFDLEAEEDVQESQFYALRREEVISGKHFSLNVLFDSVKYREATEKCTREQIIRIDTLQEKFKEVSIPAQILKTEDRAIVAIVFERVNRLGMKLDTLQLLSAWTWNEDFDLLENFKNLKEELEEFGFSEVGEDCDLILRCTAAILKKETTPESLLELSGQQIRGAFPKVRNGIFGAIDFMRKQLKVTALKNLPYPGLIIPLSVFFAEPDGKEVSYNTRVYNQLKKWFWRSCFTNRYSIQTKKVIKSDIEQIIKLKNGENNIFGEIDCKIDRDFFINNRFRFDNVNTKTFILILANNHPKSFLSGSDIDLDKVLQKYNRTEFHHIYPKAFLKSLRFDDSSINCLANFCFLNSSENKKIAAKKPSEYVKMMPKGDILKDILSRALCTSDTFDDNFNAFLEKRIELLVHFTKKLIQT
;
A
#
# COMPACT_ATOMS: atom_id res chain seq x y z
N MET A 1 19.38 -25.91 15.59
CA MET A 1 19.41 -26.16 14.14
C MET A 1 19.97 -27.54 13.91
N GLU A 2 19.39 -28.28 12.99
CA GLU A 2 19.92 -29.56 12.51
C GLU A 2 20.41 -29.40 11.08
N TYR A 3 21.49 -30.10 10.73
CA TYR A 3 21.99 -30.15 9.36
C TYR A 3 21.59 -31.49 8.76
N GLN A 4 20.98 -31.44 7.58
CA GLN A 4 20.56 -32.61 6.81
C GLN A 4 20.96 -32.42 5.35
N SER A 5 20.88 -33.52 4.62
CA SER A 5 21.22 -33.60 3.21
C SER A 5 20.12 -34.34 2.49
N TYR A 6 19.66 -33.81 1.37
CA TYR A 6 18.58 -34.40 0.59
C TYR A 6 19.06 -34.70 -0.83
N SER A 7 18.77 -35.90 -1.32
CA SER A 7 18.81 -36.18 -2.76
C SER A 7 17.69 -35.42 -3.47
N ILE A 8 17.84 -35.20 -4.78
CA ILE A 8 16.78 -34.59 -5.59
C ILE A 8 15.48 -35.40 -5.48
N ARG A 9 15.54 -36.74 -5.56
CA ARG A 9 14.35 -37.60 -5.44
C ARG A 9 13.62 -37.39 -4.11
N GLN A 10 14.35 -37.32 -2.99
CA GLN A 10 13.73 -37.05 -1.68
C GLN A 10 13.04 -35.69 -1.62
N LEU A 11 13.60 -34.64 -2.23
CA LEU A 11 12.94 -33.34 -2.33
C LEU A 11 11.67 -33.41 -3.19
N LEU A 12 11.73 -34.08 -4.34
CA LEU A 12 10.56 -34.29 -5.20
C LEU A 12 9.44 -35.00 -4.45
N ASP A 13 9.75 -36.09 -3.73
CA ASP A 13 8.77 -36.86 -2.96
C ASP A 13 8.20 -36.05 -1.79
N SER A 14 9.03 -35.26 -1.11
CA SER A 14 8.61 -34.44 0.02
C SER A 14 7.70 -33.28 -0.41
N VAL A 15 8.00 -32.64 -1.54
CA VAL A 15 7.12 -31.61 -2.10
C VAL A 15 5.82 -32.24 -2.63
N SER A 16 5.91 -33.37 -3.35
CA SER A 16 4.74 -34.04 -3.94
C SER A 16 3.79 -34.63 -2.90
N SER A 17 4.30 -35.07 -1.76
CA SER A 17 3.50 -35.50 -0.60
C SER A 17 2.95 -34.33 0.22
N GLY A 18 3.34 -33.09 -0.09
CA GLY A 18 2.91 -31.88 0.61
C GLY A 18 3.56 -31.67 1.97
N SER A 19 4.65 -32.38 2.28
CA SER A 19 5.41 -32.23 3.53
C SER A 19 6.32 -31.00 3.52
N ILE A 20 6.83 -30.60 2.35
CA ILE A 20 7.51 -29.32 2.16
C ILE A 20 6.54 -28.29 1.58
N ARG A 21 6.49 -27.09 2.19
CA ARG A 21 5.57 -26.01 1.79
C ARG A 21 6.22 -24.65 1.76
N ILE A 22 5.61 -23.74 1.01
CA ILE A 22 6.04 -22.34 0.93
C ILE A 22 5.10 -21.48 1.77
N PRO A 23 5.58 -20.82 2.82
CA PRO A 23 4.74 -19.95 3.63
C PRO A 23 4.28 -18.70 2.86
N ALA A 24 3.12 -18.13 3.20
CA ALA A 24 2.53 -16.99 2.49
C ALA A 24 3.44 -15.74 2.39
N PHE A 25 4.29 -15.53 3.40
CA PHE A 25 5.21 -14.39 3.48
C PHE A 25 6.40 -14.48 2.52
N GLN A 26 6.65 -15.65 1.89
CA GLN A 26 7.61 -15.75 0.81
C GLN A 26 7.09 -15.07 -0.45
N ARG A 27 7.99 -14.60 -1.31
CA ARG A 27 7.62 -14.05 -2.63
C ARG A 27 7.16 -15.15 -3.59
N GLY A 28 6.52 -14.76 -4.70
CA GLY A 28 6.28 -15.69 -5.81
C GLY A 28 7.58 -16.24 -6.42
N PHE A 29 7.45 -17.19 -7.34
CA PHE A 29 8.60 -17.59 -8.16
C PHE A 29 8.97 -16.45 -9.12
N VAL A 30 10.24 -16.03 -9.13
CA VAL A 30 10.73 -14.85 -9.86
C VAL A 30 11.94 -15.13 -10.74
N TRP A 31 12.43 -16.37 -10.80
CA TRP A 31 13.52 -16.73 -11.69
C TRP A 31 13.02 -16.94 -13.11
N ASP A 32 13.76 -16.40 -14.08
CA ASP A 32 13.66 -16.79 -15.48
C ASP A 32 14.24 -18.20 -15.69
N MET A 33 13.97 -18.78 -16.86
CA MET A 33 14.37 -20.16 -17.16
C MET A 33 15.87 -20.29 -17.44
N ASP A 34 16.55 -19.20 -17.83
CA ASP A 34 18.01 -19.18 -17.97
C ASP A 34 18.71 -19.34 -16.60
N ARG A 35 18.19 -18.71 -15.54
CA ARG A 35 18.66 -18.95 -14.17
C ARG A 35 18.38 -20.36 -13.69
N VAL A 36 17.29 -20.97 -14.14
CA VAL A 36 17.00 -22.38 -13.87
C VAL A 36 18.04 -23.26 -14.55
N ALA A 37 18.34 -23.04 -15.83
CA ALA A 37 19.40 -23.75 -16.56
C ALA A 37 20.77 -23.58 -15.89
N TYR A 38 21.12 -22.36 -15.49
CA TYR A 38 22.36 -22.05 -14.79
C TYR A 38 22.50 -22.79 -13.43
N LEU A 39 21.38 -22.98 -12.72
CA LEU A 39 21.36 -23.82 -11.51
C LEU A 39 21.65 -25.29 -11.84
N MET A 40 21.10 -25.82 -12.93
CA MET A 40 21.37 -27.20 -13.37
C MET A 40 22.85 -27.37 -13.76
N ASP A 41 23.42 -26.39 -14.46
CA ASP A 41 24.86 -26.37 -14.78
C ASP A 41 25.72 -26.37 -13.51
N SER A 42 25.38 -25.51 -12.55
CA SER A 42 26.08 -25.44 -11.26
C SER A 42 26.03 -26.77 -10.50
N ILE A 43 24.89 -27.46 -10.51
CA ILE A 43 24.73 -28.79 -9.91
C ILE A 43 25.58 -29.82 -10.66
N TYR A 44 25.50 -29.85 -11.99
CA TYR A 44 26.22 -30.79 -12.85
C TYR A 44 27.75 -30.68 -12.70
N LYS A 45 28.26 -29.43 -12.64
CA LYS A 45 29.70 -29.13 -12.48
C LYS A 45 30.19 -29.17 -11.04
N LYS A 46 29.31 -29.47 -10.07
CA LYS A 46 29.60 -29.50 -8.63
C LYS A 46 30.09 -28.13 -8.08
N TYR A 47 29.59 -27.04 -8.65
CA TYR A 47 29.86 -25.69 -8.16
C TYR A 47 28.99 -25.33 -6.96
N PRO A 48 29.36 -24.33 -6.15
CA PRO A 48 28.53 -23.89 -5.04
C PRO A 48 27.16 -23.36 -5.51
N PHE A 49 26.09 -24.08 -5.17
CA PHE A 49 24.70 -23.67 -5.48
C PHE A 49 23.88 -23.32 -4.23
N GLY A 50 24.53 -23.25 -3.05
CA GLY A 50 23.91 -22.87 -1.78
C GLY A 50 23.23 -24.02 -1.03
N SER A 51 22.49 -23.68 0.02
CA SER A 51 21.74 -24.63 0.87
C SER A 51 20.26 -24.26 0.96
N LEU A 52 19.44 -25.17 1.48
CA LEU A 52 18.06 -24.91 1.83
C LEU A 52 17.94 -24.63 3.33
N LEU A 53 16.97 -23.81 3.72
CA LEU A 53 16.62 -23.61 5.12
C LEU A 53 15.14 -23.90 5.32
N PHE A 54 14.84 -24.87 6.18
CA PHE A 54 13.49 -25.29 6.52
C PHE A 54 13.14 -24.94 7.96
N TRP A 55 11.88 -24.59 8.19
CA TRP A 55 11.24 -24.53 9.49
C TRP A 55 10.32 -25.73 9.65
N LYS A 56 10.65 -26.62 10.58
CA LYS A 56 9.89 -27.82 10.90
C LYS A 56 8.93 -27.55 12.05
N THR A 57 7.63 -27.70 11.81
CA THR A 57 6.55 -27.47 12.79
C THR A 57 5.43 -28.48 12.62
N LYS A 58 4.70 -28.77 13.70
CA LYS A 58 3.46 -29.54 13.64
C LYS A 58 2.24 -28.70 13.26
N SER A 59 2.37 -27.37 13.32
CA SER A 59 1.29 -26.42 13.08
C SER A 59 1.22 -26.04 11.60
N LYS A 60 0.07 -26.27 10.96
CA LYS A 60 -0.17 -25.80 9.59
C LYS A 60 -0.43 -24.28 9.58
N LEU A 61 0.08 -23.58 8.57
CA LEU A 61 -0.26 -22.17 8.31
C LEU A 61 -1.59 -22.10 7.56
N ALA A 62 -2.48 -21.17 7.89
CA ALA A 62 -3.78 -21.05 7.20
C ALA A 62 -3.62 -20.67 5.72
N THR A 63 -2.63 -19.83 5.41
CA THR A 63 -2.30 -19.43 4.04
C THR A 63 -0.91 -19.93 3.64
N GLU A 64 -0.86 -20.62 2.53
CA GLU A 64 0.34 -21.17 1.92
C GLU A 64 0.39 -20.74 0.46
N ARG A 65 1.59 -20.58 -0.10
CA ARG A 65 1.73 -20.30 -1.53
C ARG A 65 1.77 -21.61 -2.32
N LYS A 66 1.33 -21.51 -3.57
CA LYS A 66 1.62 -22.51 -4.60
C LYS A 66 3.13 -22.56 -4.85
N LEU A 67 3.62 -23.74 -5.22
CA LEU A 67 5.00 -23.95 -5.60
C LEU A 67 5.08 -23.83 -7.13
N GLY A 68 5.46 -22.64 -7.61
CA GLY A 68 5.39 -22.31 -9.03
C GLY A 68 3.96 -22.46 -9.58
N ALA A 69 3.80 -23.22 -10.66
CA ALA A 69 2.50 -23.48 -11.30
C ALA A 69 1.70 -24.61 -10.64
N PHE A 70 2.24 -25.33 -9.65
CA PHE A 70 1.66 -26.56 -9.13
C PHE A 70 0.80 -26.32 -7.86
N ALA A 71 -0.36 -26.99 -7.80
CA ALA A 71 -1.12 -27.12 -6.57
C ALA A 71 -0.66 -28.38 -5.82
N LEU A 72 -0.23 -28.22 -4.58
CA LEU A 72 0.25 -29.31 -3.74
C LEU A 72 -0.92 -29.98 -3.00
N PRO A 73 -0.92 -31.32 -2.86
CA PRO A 73 -1.93 -32.02 -2.06
C PRO A 73 -1.82 -31.63 -0.58
N SER A 74 -2.87 -31.87 0.21
CA SER A 74 -2.82 -31.67 1.67
C SER A 74 -1.80 -32.62 2.32
N PRO A 75 -1.10 -32.19 3.39
CA PRO A 75 -0.17 -33.06 4.09
C PRO A 75 -0.94 -34.18 4.80
N LYS A 76 -0.30 -35.33 5.02
CA LYS A 76 -0.86 -36.39 5.86
C LYS A 76 -1.05 -35.88 7.29
N GLU A 77 -2.19 -36.21 7.90
CA GLU A 77 -2.45 -35.92 9.32
C GLU A 77 -1.31 -36.50 10.19
N ASP A 78 -0.91 -35.77 11.23
CA ASP A 78 0.16 -36.09 12.20
C ASP A 78 1.64 -36.00 11.76
N TYR A 79 1.95 -35.66 10.50
CA TYR A 79 3.35 -35.47 10.07
C TYR A 79 3.79 -34.00 10.14
N PRO A 80 5.00 -33.68 10.68
CA PRO A 80 5.49 -32.30 10.70
C PRO A 80 5.69 -31.75 9.29
N ILE A 81 5.39 -30.46 9.13
CA ILE A 81 5.51 -29.69 7.88
C ILE A 81 6.83 -28.93 7.89
N ASP A 82 7.54 -28.96 6.76
CA ASP A 82 8.78 -28.25 6.51
C ASP A 82 8.51 -27.00 5.64
N TYR A 83 8.44 -25.83 6.27
CA TYR A 83 8.29 -24.55 5.57
C TYR A 83 9.62 -24.02 5.06
N VAL A 84 9.68 -23.61 3.80
CA VAL A 84 10.91 -23.05 3.22
C VAL A 84 11.14 -21.61 3.66
N LEU A 85 12.22 -21.38 4.42
CA LEU A 85 12.68 -20.05 4.85
C LEU A 85 13.72 -19.46 3.88
N ASP A 86 14.60 -20.28 3.30
CA ASP A 86 15.54 -19.86 2.25
C ASP A 86 15.74 -20.95 1.21
N GLY A 87 16.08 -20.54 -0.02
CA GLY A 87 16.26 -21.43 -1.15
C GLY A 87 14.96 -21.81 -1.86
N GLN A 88 13.87 -21.09 -1.60
CA GLN A 88 12.58 -21.30 -2.27
C GLN A 88 12.70 -21.36 -3.80
N GLN A 89 13.45 -20.42 -4.40
CA GLN A 89 13.61 -20.37 -5.85
C GLN A 89 14.35 -21.62 -6.36
N ARG A 90 15.44 -22.03 -5.68
CA ARG A 90 16.18 -23.25 -6.02
C ARG A 90 15.32 -24.51 -5.90
N LEU A 91 14.58 -24.65 -4.80
CA LEU A 91 13.67 -25.78 -4.60
C LEU A 91 12.58 -25.82 -5.69
N THR A 92 11.98 -24.66 -5.99
CA THR A 92 10.95 -24.56 -7.02
C THR A 92 11.51 -24.90 -8.39
N SER A 93 12.70 -24.43 -8.74
CA SER A 93 13.40 -24.75 -10.00
C SER A 93 13.66 -26.25 -10.14
N ILE A 94 14.24 -26.89 -9.11
CA ILE A 94 14.51 -28.34 -9.12
C ILE A 94 13.21 -29.13 -9.26
N PHE A 95 12.19 -28.75 -8.50
CA PHE A 95 10.88 -29.41 -8.57
C PHE A 95 10.25 -29.28 -9.94
N SER A 96 10.19 -28.07 -10.50
CA SER A 96 9.58 -27.81 -11.80
C SER A 96 10.32 -28.47 -12.97
N VAL A 97 11.63 -28.71 -12.86
CA VAL A 97 12.41 -29.38 -13.92
C VAL A 97 12.22 -30.88 -13.90
N PHE A 98 12.25 -31.52 -12.72
CA PHE A 98 12.31 -32.98 -12.62
C PHE A 98 10.98 -33.66 -12.29
N GLN A 99 9.97 -32.93 -11.81
CA GLN A 99 8.68 -33.53 -11.48
C GLN A 99 7.89 -33.89 -12.76
N THR A 100 7.30 -35.09 -12.77
CA THR A 100 6.48 -35.61 -13.86
C THR A 100 5.05 -35.98 -13.45
N GLU A 101 4.73 -35.99 -12.15
CA GLU A 101 3.46 -36.51 -11.64
C GLU A 101 2.34 -35.45 -11.55
N LEU A 102 2.66 -34.23 -11.11
CA LEU A 102 1.67 -33.15 -10.95
C LEU A 102 1.47 -32.36 -12.25
N GLN A 103 0.21 -32.07 -12.58
CA GLN A 103 -0.14 -31.19 -13.69
C GLN A 103 -0.11 -29.72 -13.23
N PRO A 104 0.43 -28.79 -14.04
CA PRO A 104 0.41 -27.38 -13.72
C PRO A 104 -1.03 -26.85 -13.74
N THR A 105 -1.36 -25.95 -12.80
CA THR A 105 -2.72 -25.39 -12.66
C THR A 105 -3.02 -24.21 -13.61
N GLN A 106 -2.01 -23.73 -14.33
CA GLN A 106 -2.12 -22.68 -15.34
C GLN A 106 -1.21 -23.06 -16.52
N GLU A 107 -1.59 -22.66 -17.74
CA GLU A 107 -0.66 -22.62 -18.88
C GLU A 107 0.40 -21.56 -18.60
N TYR A 108 1.44 -21.96 -17.88
CA TYR A 108 2.68 -21.20 -17.79
C TYR A 108 3.46 -21.47 -19.08
N ASP A 109 4.00 -20.43 -19.73
CA ASP A 109 4.95 -20.55 -20.84
C ASP A 109 6.30 -21.07 -20.30
N TRP A 110 6.28 -22.31 -19.80
CA TRP A 110 7.42 -22.96 -19.17
C TRP A 110 8.25 -23.64 -20.26
N THR A 111 9.42 -23.07 -20.56
CA THR A 111 10.39 -23.70 -21.45
C THR A 111 11.03 -24.90 -20.77
N GLY A 112 11.25 -25.98 -21.54
CA GLY A 112 11.93 -27.15 -20.99
C GLY A 112 13.42 -26.84 -20.77
N ILE A 113 14.03 -27.47 -19.76
CA ILE A 113 15.49 -27.45 -19.61
C ILE A 113 16.07 -28.67 -20.31
N TYR A 114 17.04 -28.41 -21.20
CA TYR A 114 17.69 -29.41 -22.01
C TYR A 114 19.20 -29.38 -21.81
N PHE A 115 19.81 -30.56 -21.89
CA PHE A 115 21.25 -30.77 -21.93
C PHE A 115 21.69 -30.91 -23.39
N ASP A 116 22.73 -30.18 -23.78
CA ASP A 116 23.34 -30.27 -25.11
C ASP A 116 24.37 -31.43 -25.14
N LEU A 117 24.04 -32.47 -25.89
CA LEU A 117 24.86 -33.68 -26.06
C LEU A 117 26.06 -33.48 -26.97
N GLU A 118 26.12 -32.39 -27.74
CA GLU A 118 27.20 -32.10 -28.68
C GLU A 118 28.15 -31.02 -28.15
N ALA A 119 27.72 -30.20 -27.20
CA ALA A 119 28.58 -29.21 -26.55
C ALA A 119 29.82 -29.86 -25.94
N GLU A 120 31.00 -29.26 -26.11
CA GLU A 120 32.21 -29.73 -25.43
C GLU A 120 32.12 -29.47 -23.92
N GLU A 121 32.76 -30.32 -23.11
CA GLU A 121 32.84 -30.06 -21.66
C GLU A 121 33.81 -28.91 -21.41
N ASP A 122 33.26 -27.75 -21.07
CA ASP A 122 34.02 -26.56 -20.71
C ASP A 122 33.64 -26.06 -19.31
N VAL A 123 34.63 -25.50 -18.61
CA VAL A 123 34.49 -25.04 -17.23
C VAL A 123 33.62 -23.78 -17.17
N GLN A 124 33.66 -22.93 -18.20
CA GLN A 124 32.96 -21.64 -18.28
C GLN A 124 31.63 -21.76 -19.05
N GLU A 125 31.58 -22.50 -20.15
CA GLU A 125 30.38 -22.59 -21.00
C GLU A 125 29.33 -23.54 -20.42
N SER A 126 28.06 -23.14 -20.46
CA SER A 126 26.93 -23.96 -19.98
C SER A 126 26.55 -25.03 -21.00
N GLN A 127 26.27 -26.24 -20.51
CA GLN A 127 25.68 -27.31 -21.33
C GLN A 127 24.15 -27.39 -21.18
N PHE A 128 23.56 -26.50 -20.39
CA PHE A 128 22.13 -26.47 -20.09
C PHE A 128 21.48 -25.24 -20.70
N TYR A 129 20.37 -25.46 -21.40
CA TYR A 129 19.62 -24.41 -22.10
C TYR A 129 18.13 -24.50 -21.80
N ALA A 130 17.49 -23.34 -21.66
CA ALA A 130 16.04 -23.22 -21.61
C ALA A 130 15.51 -23.07 -23.03
N LEU A 131 14.84 -24.10 -23.56
CA LEU A 131 14.40 -24.13 -24.95
C LEU A 131 12.88 -24.33 -25.05
N ARG A 132 12.27 -23.64 -26.02
CA ARG A 132 10.90 -23.92 -26.48
C ARG A 132 10.90 -25.19 -27.31
N ARG A 133 9.74 -25.87 -27.39
CA ARG A 133 9.59 -27.13 -28.15
C ARG A 133 10.06 -27.01 -29.61
N GLU A 134 9.89 -25.85 -30.21
CA GLU A 134 10.27 -25.55 -31.60
C GLU A 134 11.79 -25.39 -31.80
N GLU A 135 12.53 -25.06 -30.72
CA GLU A 135 13.98 -24.86 -30.73
C GLU A 135 14.75 -26.17 -30.45
N VAL A 136 14.04 -27.23 -30.05
CA VAL A 136 14.63 -28.52 -29.68
C VAL A 136 15.06 -29.31 -30.91
N ILE A 137 16.37 -29.33 -31.14
CA ILE A 137 17.01 -30.21 -32.13
C ILE A 137 17.10 -31.66 -31.61
N SER A 138 16.41 -32.59 -32.29
CA SER A 138 16.46 -34.03 -32.01
C SER A 138 17.88 -34.59 -32.15
N GLY A 139 18.31 -35.41 -31.19
CA GLY A 139 19.65 -36.00 -31.15
C GLY A 139 20.73 -35.09 -30.55
N LYS A 140 20.53 -33.77 -30.58
CA LYS A 140 21.41 -32.80 -29.91
C LYS A 140 20.96 -32.49 -28.48
N HIS A 141 19.68 -32.23 -28.28
CA HIS A 141 19.15 -31.80 -26.98
C HIS A 141 18.45 -32.94 -26.24
N PHE A 142 18.82 -33.16 -24.98
CA PHE A 142 18.23 -34.17 -24.11
C PHE A 142 17.47 -33.51 -22.95
N SER A 143 16.20 -33.89 -22.73
CA SER A 143 15.38 -33.23 -21.70
C SER A 143 15.73 -33.70 -20.29
N LEU A 144 15.81 -32.78 -19.33
CA LEU A 144 16.12 -33.13 -17.93
C LEU A 144 14.94 -33.77 -17.19
N ASN A 145 13.70 -33.51 -17.61
CA ASN A 145 12.50 -33.96 -16.89
C ASN A 145 12.35 -35.49 -16.83
N VAL A 146 13.04 -36.23 -17.71
CA VAL A 146 12.97 -37.70 -17.75
C VAL A 146 13.97 -38.36 -16.80
N LEU A 147 14.94 -37.64 -16.22
CA LEU A 147 16.06 -38.25 -15.49
C LEU A 147 15.64 -39.08 -14.26
N PHE A 148 14.50 -38.76 -13.65
CA PHE A 148 13.97 -39.46 -12.46
C PHE A 148 12.72 -40.32 -12.75
N ASP A 149 12.35 -40.47 -14.02
CA ASP A 149 11.22 -41.28 -14.48
C ASP A 149 11.76 -42.43 -15.34
N SER A 150 11.79 -43.64 -14.78
CA SER A 150 12.44 -44.80 -15.42
C SER A 150 11.82 -45.19 -16.76
N VAL A 151 10.51 -44.97 -16.93
CA VAL A 151 9.80 -45.29 -18.16
C VAL A 151 10.15 -44.26 -19.23
N LYS A 152 9.98 -42.96 -18.91
CA LYS A 152 10.31 -41.88 -19.86
C LYS A 152 11.80 -41.82 -20.19
N TYR A 153 12.67 -42.14 -19.23
CA TYR A 153 14.11 -42.22 -19.46
C TYR A 153 14.46 -43.28 -20.50
N ARG A 154 13.85 -44.47 -20.40
CA ARG A 154 14.05 -45.56 -21.36
C ARG A 154 13.55 -45.17 -22.76
N GLU A 155 12.35 -44.57 -22.84
CA GLU A 155 11.80 -44.09 -24.11
C GLU A 155 12.68 -43.00 -24.75
N ALA A 156 13.19 -42.06 -23.95
CA ALA A 156 14.02 -40.97 -24.42
C ALA A 156 15.41 -41.44 -24.89
N THR A 157 15.92 -42.55 -24.35
CA THR A 157 17.25 -43.10 -24.70
C THR A 157 17.20 -44.19 -25.77
N GLU A 158 16.01 -44.68 -26.16
CA GLU A 158 15.83 -45.79 -27.12
C GLU A 158 16.49 -45.52 -28.49
N LYS A 159 16.50 -44.26 -28.93
CA LYS A 159 17.03 -43.83 -30.24
C LYS A 159 18.43 -43.21 -30.17
N CYS A 160 19.05 -43.18 -28.99
CA CYS A 160 20.36 -42.57 -28.80
C CYS A 160 21.49 -43.50 -29.25
N THR A 161 22.60 -42.91 -29.71
CA THR A 161 23.82 -43.68 -30.00
C THR A 161 24.48 -44.15 -28.70
N ARG A 162 25.39 -45.13 -28.79
CA ARG A 162 26.12 -45.64 -27.62
C ARG A 162 26.92 -44.54 -26.90
N GLU A 163 27.52 -43.61 -27.65
CA GLU A 163 28.27 -42.49 -27.09
C GLU A 163 27.35 -41.51 -26.35
N GLN A 164 26.19 -41.20 -26.95
CA GLN A 164 25.17 -40.37 -26.30
C GLN A 164 24.64 -41.02 -25.02
N ILE A 165 24.37 -42.33 -25.04
CA ILE A 165 23.91 -43.07 -23.85
C ILE A 165 24.92 -42.95 -22.71
N ILE A 166 26.22 -43.16 -22.97
CA ILE A 166 27.26 -43.01 -21.94
C ILE A 166 27.22 -41.60 -21.34
N ARG A 167 27.05 -40.57 -22.18
CA ARG A 167 26.99 -39.18 -21.74
C ARG A 167 25.74 -38.87 -20.92
N ILE A 168 24.58 -39.41 -21.33
CA ILE A 168 23.30 -39.26 -20.63
C ILE A 168 23.31 -40.03 -19.30
N ASP A 169 23.88 -41.23 -19.26
CA ASP A 169 24.01 -42.01 -18.03
C ASP A 169 24.92 -41.28 -17.02
N THR A 170 26.05 -40.73 -17.48
CA THR A 170 26.94 -39.88 -16.65
C THR A 170 26.21 -38.64 -16.10
N LEU A 171 25.40 -38.00 -16.94
CA LEU A 171 24.53 -36.90 -16.54
C LEU A 171 23.54 -37.35 -15.45
N GLN A 172 22.86 -38.47 -15.66
CA GLN A 172 21.88 -39.01 -14.73
C GLN A 172 22.52 -39.39 -13.38
N GLU A 173 23.69 -40.03 -13.39
CA GLU A 173 24.46 -40.36 -12.18
C GLU A 173 24.76 -39.11 -11.36
N LYS A 174 25.30 -38.05 -11.99
CA LYS A 174 25.60 -36.79 -11.30
C LYS A 174 24.37 -36.19 -10.61
N PHE A 175 23.21 -36.20 -11.25
CA PHE A 175 21.97 -35.69 -10.64
C PHE A 175 21.34 -36.64 -9.61
N LYS A 176 21.52 -37.96 -9.74
CA LYS A 176 21.04 -38.94 -8.75
C LYS A 176 21.87 -38.93 -7.46
N GLU A 177 23.18 -38.68 -7.58
CA GLU A 177 24.12 -38.69 -6.46
C GLU A 177 24.26 -37.34 -5.75
N VAL A 178 23.79 -36.24 -6.36
CA VAL A 178 23.91 -34.92 -5.73
C VAL A 178 23.16 -34.87 -4.40
N SER A 179 23.84 -34.31 -3.40
CA SER A 179 23.31 -34.09 -2.07
C SER A 179 23.13 -32.59 -1.85
N ILE A 180 21.88 -32.16 -1.68
CA ILE A 180 21.53 -30.76 -1.44
C ILE A 180 21.56 -30.52 0.07
N PRO A 181 22.47 -29.66 0.56
CA PRO A 181 22.57 -29.36 1.98
C PRO A 181 21.34 -28.57 2.43
N ALA A 182 20.80 -28.93 3.59
CA ALA A 182 19.65 -28.29 4.20
C ALA A 182 19.87 -28.07 5.71
N GLN A 183 19.42 -26.93 6.19
CA GLN A 183 19.37 -26.60 7.61
C GLN A 183 17.91 -26.66 8.08
N ILE A 184 17.66 -27.30 9.21
CA ILE A 184 16.33 -27.44 9.78
C ILE A 184 16.26 -26.71 11.12
N LEU A 185 15.41 -25.70 11.16
CA LEU A 185 15.01 -25.01 12.37
C LEU A 185 13.78 -25.73 12.96
N LYS A 186 13.99 -26.48 14.05
CA LYS A 186 12.91 -27.08 14.84
C LYS A 186 12.54 -26.12 15.97
N THR A 187 11.40 -25.46 15.84
CA THR A 187 10.84 -24.61 16.89
C THR A 187 9.37 -24.41 16.62
N GLU A 188 8.56 -24.37 17.68
CA GLU A 188 7.17 -23.90 17.58
C GLU A 188 7.09 -22.38 17.88
N ASP A 189 8.20 -21.77 18.33
CA ASP A 189 8.30 -20.33 18.52
C ASP A 189 8.51 -19.61 17.18
N ARG A 190 7.41 -19.05 16.67
CA ARG A 190 7.36 -18.31 15.40
C ARG A 190 8.20 -17.03 15.43
N ALA A 191 8.49 -16.44 16.60
CA ALA A 191 9.35 -15.25 16.69
C ALA A 191 10.81 -15.58 16.36
N ILE A 192 11.28 -16.77 16.76
CA ILE A 192 12.62 -17.24 16.40
C ILE A 192 12.72 -17.48 14.88
N VAL A 193 11.70 -18.10 14.28
CA VAL A 193 11.61 -18.36 12.84
C VAL A 193 11.76 -17.07 12.05
N ALA A 194 11.04 -16.05 12.48
CA ALA A 194 11.06 -14.71 11.95
C ALA A 194 12.45 -14.04 11.99
N ILE A 195 13.12 -14.07 13.13
CA ILE A 195 14.48 -13.49 13.28
C ILE A 195 15.47 -14.22 12.37
N VAL A 196 15.40 -15.55 12.33
CA VAL A 196 16.25 -16.36 11.43
C VAL A 196 15.97 -16.00 9.98
N PHE A 197 14.70 -15.87 9.60
CA PHE A 197 14.27 -15.50 8.26
C PHE A 197 14.74 -14.09 7.87
N GLU A 198 14.66 -13.08 8.75
CA GLU A 198 15.20 -11.73 8.50
C GLU A 198 16.72 -11.78 8.27
N ARG A 199 17.44 -12.50 9.13
CA ARG A 199 18.91 -12.61 9.05
C ARG A 199 19.38 -13.23 7.75
N VAL A 200 18.66 -14.21 7.22
CA VAL A 200 19.01 -14.88 5.97
C VAL A 200 18.62 -14.03 4.75
N ASN A 201 17.47 -13.36 4.78
CA ASN A 201 17.02 -12.49 3.68
C ASN A 201 17.78 -11.16 3.55
N ARG A 202 18.57 -10.75 4.56
CA ARG A 202 19.42 -9.56 4.48
C ARG A 202 20.45 -9.61 3.33
N LEU A 203 20.76 -10.80 2.80
CA LEU A 203 21.63 -10.99 1.63
C LEU A 203 20.87 -10.98 0.28
N GLY A 204 19.53 -10.95 0.30
CA GLY A 204 18.65 -10.92 -0.89
C GLY A 204 17.82 -9.63 -1.01
N MET A 205 16.77 -9.63 -1.86
CA MET A 205 15.81 -8.51 -1.89
C MET A 205 15.12 -8.39 -0.54
N LYS A 206 15.25 -7.23 0.11
CA LYS A 206 14.64 -6.93 1.41
C LYS A 206 13.12 -7.10 1.35
N LEU A 207 12.56 -7.84 2.30
CA LEU A 207 11.13 -7.86 2.56
C LEU A 207 10.72 -6.56 3.26
N ASP A 208 9.52 -6.08 2.96
CA ASP A 208 8.99 -4.87 3.57
C ASP A 208 8.40 -5.17 4.97
N THR A 209 8.37 -4.17 5.84
CA THR A 209 7.94 -4.24 7.24
C THR A 209 6.55 -4.88 7.39
N LEU A 210 5.64 -4.62 6.45
CA LEU A 210 4.32 -5.24 6.41
C LEU A 210 4.38 -6.77 6.31
N GLN A 211 5.27 -7.32 5.48
CA GLN A 211 5.38 -8.77 5.27
C GLN A 211 5.93 -9.46 6.52
N LEU A 212 6.89 -8.82 7.20
CA LEU A 212 7.41 -9.30 8.47
C LEU A 212 6.33 -9.27 9.56
N LEU A 213 5.63 -8.15 9.73
CA LEU A 213 4.59 -8.02 10.74
C LEU A 213 3.40 -8.96 10.50
N SER A 214 3.00 -9.15 9.24
CA SER A 214 1.97 -10.13 8.87
C SER A 214 2.36 -11.54 9.32
N ALA A 215 3.60 -11.96 9.06
CA ALA A 215 4.09 -13.26 9.51
C ALA A 215 4.16 -13.38 11.04
N TRP A 216 4.56 -12.32 11.75
CA TRP A 216 4.77 -12.34 13.20
C TRP A 216 3.50 -12.33 14.02
N THR A 217 2.47 -11.68 13.48
CA THR A 217 1.19 -11.52 14.16
C THR A 217 0.22 -12.66 13.85
N TRP A 218 0.50 -13.49 12.84
CA TRP A 218 -0.40 -14.56 12.40
C TRP A 218 -0.63 -15.67 13.44
N ASN A 219 -1.90 -16.04 13.66
CA ASN A 219 -2.37 -17.28 14.29
C ASN A 219 -3.75 -17.69 13.73
N GLU A 220 -4.36 -18.77 14.24
CA GLU A 220 -5.65 -19.28 13.74
C GLU A 220 -6.79 -18.24 13.82
N ASP A 221 -6.75 -17.35 14.81
CA ASP A 221 -7.78 -16.33 15.05
C ASP A 221 -7.41 -14.93 14.53
N PHE A 222 -6.23 -14.75 13.95
CA PHE A 222 -5.75 -13.43 13.54
C PHE A 222 -4.79 -13.50 12.35
N ASP A 223 -5.18 -12.80 11.28
CA ASP A 223 -4.32 -12.45 10.16
C ASP A 223 -4.31 -10.92 9.98
N LEU A 224 -3.13 -10.30 10.02
CA LEU A 224 -2.98 -8.85 9.88
C LEU A 224 -3.48 -8.31 8.54
N LEU A 225 -3.22 -9.03 7.44
CA LEU A 225 -3.61 -8.59 6.10
C LEU A 225 -5.12 -8.71 5.92
N GLU A 226 -5.72 -9.76 6.46
CA GLU A 226 -7.18 -9.91 6.49
C GLU A 226 -7.82 -8.83 7.35
N ASN A 227 -7.25 -8.52 8.51
CA ASN A 227 -7.71 -7.44 9.37
C ASN A 227 -7.60 -6.05 8.68
N PHE A 228 -6.55 -5.80 7.90
CA PHE A 228 -6.43 -4.57 7.10
C PHE A 228 -7.48 -4.52 5.98
N LYS A 229 -7.76 -5.67 5.35
CA LYS A 229 -8.83 -5.78 4.35
C LYS A 229 -10.21 -5.53 4.96
N ASN A 230 -10.51 -6.09 6.13
CA ASN A 230 -11.76 -5.85 6.84
C ASN A 230 -11.89 -4.37 7.23
N LEU A 231 -10.81 -3.77 7.74
CA LEU A 231 -10.76 -2.33 8.02
C LEU A 231 -11.04 -1.49 6.77
N LYS A 232 -10.50 -1.89 5.61
CA LYS A 232 -10.79 -1.23 4.33
C LYS A 232 -12.28 -1.27 3.99
N GLU A 233 -12.89 -2.45 4.04
CA GLU A 233 -14.31 -2.65 3.72
C GLU A 233 -15.20 -1.82 4.65
N GLU A 234 -14.91 -1.81 5.95
CA GLU A 234 -15.64 -1.00 6.91
C GLU A 234 -15.45 0.52 6.69
N LEU A 235 -14.26 0.97 6.29
CA LEU A 235 -13.98 2.39 6.02
C LEU A 235 -14.56 2.88 4.69
N GLU A 236 -14.95 1.98 3.79
CA GLU A 236 -15.57 2.32 2.51
C GLU A 236 -16.89 3.07 2.70
N GLU A 237 -17.71 2.65 3.67
CA GLU A 237 -18.96 3.32 4.02
C GLU A 237 -18.76 4.78 4.46
N PHE A 238 -17.58 5.11 4.96
CA PHE A 238 -17.22 6.45 5.42
C PHE A 238 -16.56 7.30 4.31
N GLY A 239 -16.27 6.73 3.14
CA GLY A 239 -15.52 7.37 2.05
C GLY A 239 -13.99 7.32 2.23
N PHE A 240 -13.48 6.48 3.13
CA PHE A 240 -12.07 6.38 3.49
C PHE A 240 -11.44 5.01 3.14
N SER A 241 -11.96 4.31 2.13
CA SER A 241 -11.39 3.05 1.65
C SER A 241 -9.89 3.18 1.27
N GLU A 242 -9.46 4.35 0.79
CA GLU A 242 -8.05 4.66 0.50
C GLU A 242 -7.13 4.52 1.73
N VAL A 243 -7.62 4.75 2.95
CA VAL A 243 -6.84 4.51 4.18
C VAL A 243 -6.59 3.02 4.38
N GLY A 244 -7.59 2.19 4.04
CA GLY A 244 -7.48 0.73 4.04
C GLY A 244 -6.50 0.18 3.00
N GLU A 245 -6.23 0.94 1.93
CA GLU A 245 -5.26 0.58 0.89
C GLU A 245 -3.82 0.99 1.26
N ASP A 246 -3.66 2.08 2.02
CA ASP A 246 -2.37 2.57 2.49
C ASP A 246 -1.91 1.81 3.75
N CYS A 247 -1.38 0.61 3.52
CA CYS A 247 -0.84 -0.24 4.58
C CYS A 247 0.27 0.46 5.40
N ASP A 248 1.07 1.34 4.80
CA ASP A 248 2.10 2.11 5.52
C ASP A 248 1.44 3.08 6.51
N LEU A 249 0.39 3.81 6.10
CA LEU A 249 -0.34 4.70 6.98
C LEU A 249 -0.97 3.97 8.17
N ILE A 250 -1.59 2.80 7.95
CA ILE A 250 -2.15 1.97 9.02
C ILE A 250 -1.05 1.51 9.98
N LEU A 251 0.08 1.04 9.46
CA LEU A 251 1.22 0.62 10.28
C LEU A 251 1.82 1.79 11.07
N ARG A 252 1.84 2.99 10.52
CA ARG A 252 2.27 4.20 11.24
C ARG A 252 1.29 4.62 12.32
N CYS A 253 -0.02 4.46 12.11
CA CYS A 253 -1.01 4.63 13.17
C CYS A 253 -0.80 3.59 14.28
N THR A 254 -0.55 2.33 13.89
CA THR A 254 -0.25 1.23 14.82
C THR A 254 0.98 1.52 15.67
N ALA A 255 2.09 1.95 15.04
CA ALA A 255 3.33 2.35 15.71
C ALA A 255 3.12 3.54 16.67
N ALA A 256 2.34 4.54 16.24
CA ALA A 256 2.03 5.69 17.07
C ALA A 256 1.22 5.31 18.31
N ILE A 257 0.21 4.45 18.16
CA ILE A 257 -0.66 4.01 19.25
C ILE A 257 0.07 3.10 20.24
N LEU A 258 0.92 2.18 19.75
CA LEU A 258 1.57 1.17 20.57
C LEU A 258 2.90 1.62 21.18
N LYS A 259 3.71 2.34 20.40
CA LYS A 259 5.10 2.67 20.76
C LYS A 259 5.35 4.17 20.89
N LYS A 260 4.37 5.02 20.54
CA LYS A 260 4.54 6.48 20.45
C LYS A 260 5.63 6.87 19.43
N GLU A 261 5.82 6.02 18.42
CA GLU A 261 6.81 6.21 17.37
C GLU A 261 6.13 6.50 16.02
N THR A 262 6.91 6.95 15.03
CA THR A 262 6.38 7.37 13.72
C THR A 262 6.65 6.41 12.59
N THR A 263 7.40 5.33 12.86
CA THR A 263 7.90 4.42 11.84
C THR A 263 7.49 2.97 12.16
N PRO A 264 7.00 2.22 11.15
CA PRO A 264 6.56 0.84 11.33
C PRO A 264 7.61 -0.12 11.90
N GLU A 265 8.90 0.14 11.68
CA GLU A 265 9.99 -0.75 12.12
C GLU A 265 10.03 -0.89 13.65
N SER A 266 9.55 0.11 14.40
CA SER A 266 9.45 0.04 15.86
C SER A 266 8.47 -1.03 16.36
N LEU A 267 7.53 -1.46 15.52
CA LEU A 267 6.62 -2.57 15.82
C LEU A 267 7.34 -3.91 15.83
N LEU A 268 8.51 -4.00 15.20
CA LEU A 268 9.30 -5.22 15.19
C LEU A 268 9.93 -5.53 16.57
N GLU A 269 9.84 -4.60 17.53
CA GLU A 269 10.26 -4.84 18.91
C GLU A 269 9.16 -5.48 19.77
N LEU A 270 7.94 -5.60 19.23
CA LEU A 270 6.77 -6.14 19.94
C LEU A 270 6.55 -7.62 19.60
N SER A 271 6.00 -8.36 20.56
CA SER A 271 5.54 -9.71 20.31
C SER A 271 4.28 -9.72 19.46
N GLY A 272 4.06 -10.79 18.69
CA GLY A 272 2.83 -10.95 17.91
C GLY A 272 1.56 -10.84 18.77
N GLN A 273 1.59 -11.35 20.01
CA GLN A 273 0.48 -11.24 20.95
C GLN A 273 0.16 -9.78 21.33
N GLN A 274 1.19 -8.94 21.52
CA GLN A 274 1.00 -7.53 21.85
C GLN A 274 0.34 -6.77 20.70
N ILE A 275 0.73 -7.04 19.46
CA ILE A 275 0.13 -6.40 18.28
C ILE A 275 -1.31 -6.88 18.10
N ARG A 276 -1.56 -8.20 18.18
CA ARG A 276 -2.91 -8.78 18.09
C ARG A 276 -3.86 -8.17 19.12
N GLY A 277 -3.47 -8.21 20.39
CA GLY A 277 -4.31 -7.70 21.49
C GLY A 277 -4.59 -6.20 21.42
N ALA A 278 -3.72 -5.44 20.74
CA ALA A 278 -3.91 -4.01 20.54
C ALA A 278 -4.65 -3.64 19.25
N PHE A 279 -4.86 -4.58 18.33
CA PHE A 279 -5.46 -4.28 17.03
C PHE A 279 -6.88 -3.67 17.15
N PRO A 280 -7.77 -4.13 18.05
CA PRO A 280 -9.06 -3.47 18.26
C PRO A 280 -8.92 -2.01 18.71
N LYS A 281 -7.91 -1.70 19.52
CA LYS A 281 -7.60 -0.34 19.95
C LYS A 281 -7.10 0.53 18.79
N VAL A 282 -6.30 -0.04 17.90
CA VAL A 282 -5.84 0.64 16.68
C VAL A 282 -7.02 0.96 15.77
N ARG A 283 -7.90 -0.02 15.56
CA ARG A 283 -9.14 0.14 14.81
C ARG A 283 -9.97 1.30 15.36
N ASN A 284 -10.29 1.30 16.65
CA ASN A 284 -11.05 2.38 17.29
C ASN A 284 -10.39 3.75 17.13
N GLY A 285 -9.07 3.82 17.23
CA GLY A 285 -8.31 5.04 16.99
C GLY A 285 -8.52 5.60 15.58
N ILE A 286 -8.36 4.75 14.55
CA ILE A 286 -8.52 5.14 13.15
C ILE A 286 -9.97 5.57 12.86
N PHE A 287 -10.96 4.81 13.34
CA PHE A 287 -12.37 5.16 13.16
C PHE A 287 -12.73 6.49 13.84
N GLY A 288 -12.33 6.69 15.09
CA GLY A 288 -12.62 7.95 15.80
C GLY A 288 -11.94 9.15 15.16
N ALA A 289 -10.71 8.99 14.64
CA ALA A 289 -10.03 10.03 13.88
C ALA A 289 -10.78 10.41 12.61
N ILE A 290 -11.23 9.41 11.83
CA ILE A 290 -11.99 9.62 10.60
C ILE A 290 -13.34 10.26 10.90
N ASP A 291 -14.07 9.77 11.91
CA ASP A 291 -15.36 10.32 12.31
C ASP A 291 -15.25 11.80 12.73
N PHE A 292 -14.23 12.14 13.52
CA PHE A 292 -13.93 13.51 13.90
C PHE A 292 -13.68 14.40 12.67
N MET A 293 -12.82 13.96 11.74
CA MET A 293 -12.52 14.73 10.54
C MET A 293 -13.75 14.90 9.62
N ARG A 294 -14.58 13.86 9.47
CA ARG A 294 -15.81 13.93 8.67
C ARG A 294 -16.81 14.92 9.27
N LYS A 295 -17.19 14.70 10.53
CA LYS A 295 -18.27 15.47 11.17
C LYS A 295 -17.85 16.91 11.45
N GLN A 296 -16.62 17.10 11.95
CA GLN A 296 -16.17 18.38 12.53
C GLN A 296 -15.34 19.24 11.57
N LEU A 297 -14.72 18.63 10.55
CA LEU A 297 -13.77 19.31 9.66
C LEU A 297 -14.17 19.22 8.17
N LYS A 298 -15.25 18.50 7.83
CA LYS A 298 -15.74 18.29 6.46
C LYS A 298 -14.75 17.59 5.54
N VAL A 299 -13.90 16.73 6.10
CA VAL A 299 -13.03 15.83 5.32
C VAL A 299 -13.82 14.54 5.08
N THR A 300 -14.36 14.34 3.88
CA THR A 300 -15.25 13.21 3.60
C THR A 300 -14.55 12.02 2.96
N ALA A 301 -13.30 12.20 2.51
CA ALA A 301 -12.44 11.17 1.93
C ALA A 301 -10.96 11.54 2.14
N LEU A 302 -10.07 10.54 2.09
CA LEU A 302 -8.63 10.73 2.30
C LEU A 302 -8.04 11.69 1.26
N LYS A 303 -8.44 11.60 -0.01
CA LYS A 303 -8.07 12.57 -1.05
C LYS A 303 -8.41 14.02 -0.75
N ASN A 304 -9.40 14.32 0.10
CA ASN A 304 -9.70 15.70 0.50
C ASN A 304 -8.71 16.24 1.54
N LEU A 305 -8.02 15.34 2.26
CA LEU A 305 -7.13 15.70 3.35
C LEU A 305 -5.82 16.32 2.78
N PRO A 306 -5.40 17.51 3.24
CA PRO A 306 -4.15 18.12 2.77
C PRO A 306 -2.93 17.24 3.02
N TYR A 307 -2.92 16.51 4.14
CA TYR A 307 -1.86 15.58 4.52
C TYR A 307 -2.43 14.30 5.13
N PRO A 308 -2.27 13.12 4.50
CA PRO A 308 -2.68 11.83 5.07
C PRO A 308 -2.13 11.59 6.49
N GLY A 309 -0.91 12.06 6.76
CA GLY A 309 -0.26 11.91 8.07
C GLY A 309 -0.97 12.61 9.24
N LEU A 310 -1.94 13.50 9.00
CA LEU A 310 -2.76 14.09 10.07
C LEU A 310 -3.66 13.05 10.77
N ILE A 311 -3.93 11.92 10.12
CA ILE A 311 -4.66 10.81 10.74
C ILE A 311 -3.87 10.23 11.92
N ILE A 312 -2.53 10.24 11.86
CA ILE A 312 -1.69 9.53 12.83
C ILE A 312 -1.88 10.09 14.26
N PRO A 313 -1.68 11.39 14.55
CA PRO A 313 -1.91 11.91 15.90
C PRO A 313 -3.37 11.77 16.34
N LEU A 314 -4.33 12.04 15.46
CA LEU A 314 -5.75 11.88 15.79
C LEU A 314 -6.09 10.43 16.17
N SER A 315 -5.51 9.45 15.48
CA SER A 315 -5.72 8.03 15.79
C SER A 315 -5.22 7.69 17.21
N VAL A 316 -4.13 8.30 17.66
CA VAL A 316 -3.62 8.16 19.04
C VAL A 316 -4.61 8.75 20.05
N PHE A 317 -5.21 9.90 19.75
CA PHE A 317 -6.21 10.51 20.63
C PHE A 317 -7.44 9.61 20.79
N PHE A 318 -7.96 9.09 19.67
CA PHE A 318 -9.17 8.26 19.66
C PHE A 318 -8.94 6.79 20.01
N ALA A 319 -7.69 6.35 20.18
CA ALA A 319 -7.37 4.96 20.48
C ALA A 319 -7.79 4.54 21.90
N GLU A 320 -8.91 3.83 22.00
CA GLU A 320 -9.44 3.19 23.21
C GLU A 320 -9.65 1.69 22.99
N PRO A 321 -9.67 0.86 24.07
CA PRO A 321 -10.05 -0.54 23.98
C PRO A 321 -11.40 -0.75 23.29
N ASP A 322 -11.64 -1.97 22.83
CA ASP A 322 -12.87 -2.29 22.11
C ASP A 322 -14.14 -1.96 22.92
N GLY A 323 -15.17 -1.49 22.23
CA GLY A 323 -16.43 -1.05 22.84
C GLY A 323 -16.38 0.23 23.68
N LYS A 324 -15.26 0.98 23.68
CA LYS A 324 -15.15 2.28 24.37
C LYS A 324 -14.99 3.43 23.39
N GLU A 325 -15.68 4.52 23.66
CA GLU A 325 -15.57 5.77 22.91
C GLU A 325 -14.82 6.83 23.73
N VAL A 326 -14.06 7.69 23.05
CA VAL A 326 -13.43 8.85 23.67
C VAL A 326 -14.44 9.98 23.80
N SER A 327 -14.71 10.39 25.05
CA SER A 327 -15.41 11.63 25.34
C SER A 327 -14.43 12.77 25.51
N TYR A 328 -14.74 13.92 24.93
CA TYR A 328 -13.92 15.13 25.02
C TYR A 328 -14.81 16.38 25.12
N ASN A 329 -14.33 17.38 25.85
CA ASN A 329 -15.05 18.64 26.08
C ASN A 329 -14.72 19.70 25.02
N THR A 330 -15.39 20.85 25.09
CA THR A 330 -15.20 21.98 24.17
C THR A 330 -13.76 22.47 24.08
N ARG A 331 -12.99 22.45 25.20
CA ARG A 331 -11.59 22.88 25.20
C ARG A 331 -10.74 21.95 24.33
N VAL A 332 -10.89 20.65 24.52
CA VAL A 332 -10.15 19.64 23.74
C VAL A 332 -10.56 19.68 22.27
N TYR A 333 -11.87 19.76 22.01
CA TYR A 333 -12.42 19.92 20.66
C TYR A 333 -11.79 21.11 19.91
N ASN A 334 -11.78 22.28 20.53
CA ASN A 334 -11.18 23.50 20.00
C ASN A 334 -9.68 23.32 19.73
N GLN A 335 -8.95 22.69 20.66
CA GLN A 335 -7.52 22.45 20.50
C GLN A 335 -7.20 21.49 19.34
N LEU A 336 -8.01 20.44 19.13
CA LEU A 336 -7.92 19.53 17.99
C LEU A 336 -8.17 20.27 16.66
N LYS A 337 -9.22 21.12 16.60
CA LYS A 337 -9.52 21.93 15.41
C LYS A 337 -8.42 22.95 15.10
N LYS A 338 -7.97 23.68 16.12
CA LYS A 338 -6.87 24.64 16.03
C LYS A 338 -5.61 23.98 15.49
N TRP A 339 -5.24 22.81 16.01
CA TRP A 339 -4.10 22.03 15.50
C TRP A 339 -4.28 21.62 14.05
N PHE A 340 -5.44 21.09 13.67
CA PHE A 340 -5.73 20.65 12.31
C PHE A 340 -5.56 21.79 11.30
N TRP A 341 -6.24 22.91 11.54
CA TRP A 341 -6.21 24.05 10.62
C TRP A 341 -4.82 24.65 10.51
N ARG A 342 -4.14 24.91 11.65
CA ARG A 342 -2.77 25.44 11.62
C ARG A 342 -1.79 24.50 10.93
N SER A 343 -1.99 23.18 11.03
CA SER A 343 -1.17 22.21 10.30
C SER A 343 -1.39 22.27 8.79
N CYS A 344 -2.63 22.50 8.34
CA CYS A 344 -2.96 22.63 6.91
C CYS A 344 -2.34 23.87 6.24
N PHE A 345 -2.01 24.92 7.00
CA PHE A 345 -1.46 26.18 6.46
C PHE A 345 0.06 26.33 6.57
N THR A 346 0.74 25.50 7.35
CA THR A 346 2.16 25.73 7.71
C THR A 346 3.14 24.84 6.95
N ASN A 347 2.67 23.95 6.06
CA ASN A 347 3.50 22.96 5.37
C ASN A 347 4.35 22.07 6.29
N ARG A 348 4.03 22.02 7.60
CA ARG A 348 4.82 21.29 8.61
C ARG A 348 4.82 19.78 8.37
N TYR A 349 3.77 19.26 7.74
CA TYR A 349 3.65 17.84 7.34
C TYR A 349 4.34 17.51 6.00
N SER A 350 4.88 18.50 5.28
CA SER A 350 5.64 18.29 4.03
C SER A 350 7.16 18.22 4.23
N ILE A 351 7.73 18.96 5.20
CA ILE A 351 9.18 19.19 5.28
C ILE A 351 9.86 18.33 6.36
N GLN A 352 9.30 18.29 7.58
CA GLN A 352 9.89 17.58 8.74
C GLN A 352 8.93 16.54 9.32
N THR A 353 8.28 15.77 8.43
CA THR A 353 7.11 14.95 8.73
C THR A 353 7.32 14.01 9.93
N LYS A 354 8.46 13.33 10.05
CA LYS A 354 8.71 12.39 11.17
C LYS A 354 8.83 13.10 12.52
N LYS A 355 9.67 14.14 12.62
CA LYS A 355 9.87 14.89 13.88
C LYS A 355 8.59 15.61 14.32
N VAL A 356 7.88 16.19 13.36
CA VAL A 356 6.61 16.88 13.58
C VAL A 356 5.55 15.92 14.09
N ILE A 357 5.36 14.78 13.43
CA ILE A 357 4.39 13.76 13.86
C ILE A 357 4.75 13.22 15.24
N LYS A 358 6.03 12.95 15.53
CA LYS A 358 6.45 12.47 16.85
C LYS A 358 6.09 13.46 17.94
N SER A 359 6.39 14.74 17.71
CA SER A 359 6.02 15.81 18.64
C SER A 359 4.50 15.92 18.79
N ASP A 360 3.73 15.84 17.71
CA ASP A 360 2.27 15.88 17.75
C ASP A 360 1.68 14.67 18.51
N ILE A 361 2.25 13.47 18.37
CA ILE A 361 1.88 12.29 19.15
C ILE A 361 2.13 12.52 20.64
N GLU A 362 3.31 13.01 21.02
CA GLU A 362 3.63 13.28 22.43
C GLU A 362 2.67 14.32 23.04
N GLN A 363 2.37 15.39 22.31
CA GLN A 363 1.51 16.47 22.78
C GLN A 363 0.03 16.06 22.82
N ILE A 364 -0.44 15.24 21.87
CA ILE A 364 -1.83 14.79 21.86
C ILE A 364 -2.12 13.74 22.95
N ILE A 365 -1.11 12.96 23.35
CA ILE A 365 -1.19 12.07 24.51
C ILE A 365 -1.36 12.90 25.80
N LYS A 366 -0.56 13.96 25.97
CA LYS A 366 -0.70 14.88 27.10
C LYS A 366 -2.08 15.53 27.11
N LEU A 367 -2.58 15.96 25.95
CA LEU A 367 -3.93 16.51 25.79
C LEU A 367 -5.00 15.50 26.23
N LYS A 368 -4.90 14.25 25.76
CA LYS A 368 -5.82 13.17 26.12
C LYS A 368 -5.86 12.90 27.63
N ASN A 369 -4.71 12.96 28.28
CA ASN A 369 -4.59 12.72 29.73
C ASN A 369 -4.96 13.94 30.59
N GLY A 370 -5.31 15.09 29.99
CA GLY A 370 -5.57 16.33 30.72
C GLY A 370 -4.30 17.01 31.27
N GLU A 371 -3.13 16.64 30.78
CA GLU A 371 -1.84 17.20 31.16
C GLU A 371 -1.55 18.52 30.43
N ASN A 372 -0.61 19.30 30.97
CA ASN A 372 -0.10 20.51 30.31
C ASN A 372 0.58 20.15 28.99
N ASN A 373 0.13 20.78 27.91
CA ASN A 373 0.59 20.51 26.56
C ASN A 373 0.57 21.78 25.70
N ILE A 374 1.28 21.73 24.58
CA ILE A 374 1.32 22.78 23.56
C ILE A 374 0.70 22.30 22.24
N PHE A 375 -0.21 21.33 22.31
CA PHE A 375 -0.85 20.77 21.10
C PHE A 375 -1.61 21.88 20.36
N GLY A 376 -1.32 22.08 19.08
CA GLY A 376 -1.92 23.16 18.30
C GLY A 376 -1.30 24.55 18.51
N GLU A 377 -0.29 24.72 19.37
CA GLU A 377 0.53 25.94 19.44
C GLU A 377 1.57 25.95 18.32
N ILE A 378 1.08 26.26 17.13
CA ILE A 378 1.84 26.33 15.88
C ILE A 378 1.83 27.80 15.43
N ASP A 379 3.01 28.39 15.18
CA ASP A 379 3.07 29.71 14.56
C ASP A 379 2.49 29.61 13.16
N CYS A 380 1.38 30.31 12.95
CA CYS A 380 0.59 30.24 11.73
C CYS A 380 0.08 31.64 11.43
N LYS A 381 0.64 32.22 10.37
CA LYS A 381 0.23 33.52 9.85
C LYS A 381 -0.55 33.30 8.57
N ILE A 382 -1.80 33.74 8.58
CA ILE A 382 -2.66 33.72 7.39
C ILE A 382 -2.80 35.15 6.92
N ASP A 383 -2.31 35.38 5.71
CA ASP A 383 -2.38 36.64 5.01
C ASP A 383 -3.04 36.46 3.65
N ARG A 384 -3.07 37.56 2.89
CA ARG A 384 -3.69 37.66 1.58
C ARG A 384 -2.98 36.76 0.55
N ASP A 385 -1.68 36.54 0.73
CA ASP A 385 -0.82 35.85 -0.23
C ASP A 385 -1.23 34.38 -0.40
N PHE A 386 -1.74 33.75 0.66
CA PHE A 386 -2.26 32.39 0.57
C PHE A 386 -3.33 32.24 -0.52
N PHE A 387 -4.24 33.21 -0.65
CA PHE A 387 -5.39 33.08 -1.56
C PHE A 387 -5.12 33.60 -2.98
N ILE A 388 -4.18 34.55 -3.13
CA ILE A 388 -3.86 35.17 -4.42
C ILE A 388 -2.67 34.50 -5.13
N ASN A 389 -1.62 34.12 -4.40
CA ASN A 389 -0.39 33.58 -4.99
C ASN A 389 -0.48 32.07 -5.24
N ASN A 390 -1.35 31.35 -4.53
CA ASN A 390 -1.59 29.94 -4.80
C ASN A 390 -2.61 29.77 -5.93
N ARG A 391 -2.26 28.89 -6.87
CA ARG A 391 -3.16 28.49 -7.95
C ARG A 391 -3.97 27.29 -7.54
N PHE A 392 -5.24 27.27 -7.94
CA PHE A 392 -6.09 26.10 -7.84
C PHE A 392 -5.54 24.99 -8.74
N ARG A 393 -4.88 24.03 -8.10
CA ARG A 393 -4.34 22.84 -8.74
C ARG A 393 -4.90 21.64 -7.99
N PHE A 394 -5.63 20.82 -8.71
CA PHE A 394 -6.19 19.60 -8.16
C PHE A 394 -5.08 18.75 -7.51
N ASP A 395 -5.37 18.17 -6.35
CA ASP A 395 -4.45 17.43 -5.48
C ASP A 395 -3.33 18.23 -4.78
N ASN A 396 -3.21 19.54 -5.03
CA ASN A 396 -2.30 20.39 -4.26
C ASN A 396 -2.84 20.64 -2.84
N VAL A 397 -1.95 20.60 -1.85
CA VAL A 397 -2.26 20.85 -0.43
C VAL A 397 -3.06 22.15 -0.25
N ASN A 398 -2.60 23.28 -0.77
CA ASN A 398 -3.25 24.57 -0.56
C ASN A 398 -4.64 24.61 -1.21
N THR A 399 -4.83 23.88 -2.32
CA THR A 399 -6.14 23.70 -2.94
C THR A 399 -7.07 22.84 -2.07
N LYS A 400 -6.57 21.72 -1.52
CA LYS A 400 -7.33 20.89 -0.56
C LYS A 400 -7.74 21.68 0.68
N THR A 401 -6.79 22.42 1.27
CA THR A 401 -7.04 23.31 2.41
C THR A 401 -8.11 24.34 2.07
N PHE A 402 -8.01 25.01 0.92
CA PHE A 402 -9.01 25.99 0.47
C PHE A 402 -10.40 25.41 0.27
N ILE A 403 -10.50 24.21 -0.32
CA ILE A 403 -11.78 23.51 -0.48
C ILE A 403 -12.41 23.22 0.89
N LEU A 404 -11.63 22.79 1.87
CA LEU A 404 -12.12 22.56 3.23
C LEU A 404 -12.56 23.86 3.91
N ILE A 405 -11.87 24.99 3.70
CA ILE A 405 -12.31 26.31 4.20
C ILE A 405 -13.72 26.59 3.67
N LEU A 406 -13.92 26.48 2.36
CA LEU A 406 -15.22 26.73 1.74
C LEU A 406 -16.29 25.75 2.25
N ALA A 407 -15.97 24.46 2.38
CA ALA A 407 -16.88 23.45 2.89
C ALA A 407 -17.35 23.74 4.32
N ASN A 408 -16.46 24.24 5.17
CA ASN A 408 -16.76 24.61 6.55
C ASN A 408 -17.63 25.87 6.67
N ASN A 409 -17.83 26.63 5.59
CA ASN A 409 -18.78 27.74 5.55
C ASN A 409 -20.16 27.34 4.98
N HIS A 410 -20.37 26.06 4.66
CA HIS A 410 -21.63 25.49 4.12
C HIS A 410 -22.08 26.16 2.81
N PRO A 411 -21.39 25.89 1.68
CA PRO A 411 -21.68 26.55 0.42
C PRO A 411 -23.06 26.18 -0.12
N LYS A 412 -23.67 27.11 -0.85
CA LYS A 412 -25.00 26.98 -1.47
C LYS A 412 -24.92 27.10 -2.99
N SER A 413 -25.87 26.47 -3.67
CA SER A 413 -26.09 26.64 -5.10
C SER A 413 -26.38 28.12 -5.43
N PHE A 414 -25.71 28.64 -6.46
CA PHE A 414 -25.86 30.03 -6.87
C PHE A 414 -27.22 30.31 -7.51
N LEU A 415 -27.76 29.35 -8.26
CA LEU A 415 -29.00 29.53 -9.01
C LEU A 415 -30.24 29.10 -8.22
N SER A 416 -30.18 28.08 -7.35
CA SER A 416 -31.34 27.64 -6.56
C SER A 416 -31.33 28.13 -5.11
N GLY A 417 -30.17 28.45 -4.54
CA GLY A 417 -30.02 28.73 -3.10
C GLY A 417 -30.11 27.50 -2.20
N SER A 418 -30.20 26.29 -2.76
CA SER A 418 -30.19 25.05 -1.97
C SER A 418 -28.81 24.73 -1.42
N ASP A 419 -28.75 23.99 -0.32
CA ASP A 419 -27.50 23.46 0.22
C ASP A 419 -26.83 22.52 -0.77
N ILE A 420 -25.49 22.56 -0.81
CA ILE A 420 -24.69 21.63 -1.59
C ILE A 420 -24.48 20.36 -0.76
N ASP A 421 -24.75 19.21 -1.37
CA ASP A 421 -24.46 17.89 -0.80
C ASP A 421 -22.93 17.67 -0.77
N LEU A 422 -22.31 18.13 0.32
CA LEU A 422 -20.87 18.09 0.50
C LEU A 422 -20.35 16.66 0.60
N ASP A 423 -21.10 15.72 1.20
CA ASP A 423 -20.68 14.32 1.28
C ASP A 423 -20.51 13.74 -0.12
N LYS A 424 -21.52 13.91 -0.98
CA LYS A 424 -21.43 13.45 -2.38
C LYS A 424 -20.33 14.16 -3.18
N VAL A 425 -20.23 15.48 -3.05
CA VAL A 425 -19.29 16.29 -3.83
C VAL A 425 -17.84 16.00 -3.45
N LEU A 426 -17.56 15.93 -2.14
CA LEU A 426 -16.22 15.72 -1.62
C LEU A 426 -15.81 14.25 -1.64
N GLN A 427 -16.73 13.28 -1.53
CA GLN A 427 -16.42 11.87 -1.81
C GLN A 427 -16.10 11.62 -3.28
N LYS A 428 -16.83 12.24 -4.22
CA LYS A 428 -16.48 12.13 -5.65
C LYS A 428 -15.16 12.84 -5.92
N TYR A 429 -14.92 14.00 -5.29
CA TYR A 429 -13.75 14.88 -5.43
C TYR A 429 -13.30 14.94 -6.88
N ASN A 430 -13.95 15.76 -7.68
CA ASN A 430 -13.61 15.90 -9.09
C ASN A 430 -13.56 17.38 -9.48
N ARG A 431 -12.80 17.69 -10.53
CA ARG A 431 -12.63 19.07 -11.01
C ARG A 431 -13.93 19.75 -11.44
N THR A 432 -14.97 18.99 -11.81
CA THR A 432 -16.24 19.53 -12.31
C THR A 432 -17.18 20.04 -11.22
N GLU A 433 -16.78 19.97 -9.95
CA GLU A 433 -17.53 20.56 -8.82
C GLU A 433 -16.98 21.92 -8.39
N PHE A 434 -15.82 22.34 -8.93
CA PHE A 434 -15.12 23.58 -8.55
C PHE A 434 -14.93 24.49 -9.77
N HIS A 435 -15.46 25.71 -9.70
CA HIS A 435 -15.47 26.62 -10.85
C HIS A 435 -15.09 28.04 -10.49
N HIS A 436 -14.62 28.78 -11.50
CA HIS A 436 -14.32 30.19 -11.36
C HIS A 436 -15.60 31.01 -11.11
N ILE A 437 -15.60 31.89 -10.11
CA ILE A 437 -16.67 32.87 -9.89
C ILE A 437 -16.67 33.90 -11.02
N TYR A 438 -15.50 34.45 -11.35
CA TYR A 438 -15.31 35.22 -12.56
C TYR A 438 -14.85 34.28 -13.68
N PRO A 439 -15.69 34.01 -14.71
CA PRO A 439 -15.38 32.97 -15.68
C PRO A 439 -14.07 33.22 -16.42
N LYS A 440 -13.29 32.15 -16.61
CA LYS A 440 -11.99 32.19 -17.28
C LYS A 440 -12.05 32.86 -18.66
N ALA A 441 -13.08 32.57 -19.46
CA ALA A 441 -13.23 33.16 -20.80
C ALA A 441 -13.42 34.69 -20.74
N PHE A 442 -14.21 35.17 -19.78
CA PHE A 442 -14.41 36.60 -19.55
C PHE A 442 -13.10 37.29 -19.13
N LEU A 443 -12.39 36.74 -18.15
CA LEU A 443 -11.11 37.30 -17.69
C LEU A 443 -10.02 37.28 -18.76
N LYS A 444 -9.99 36.25 -19.63
CA LYS A 444 -9.07 36.20 -20.78
C LYS A 444 -9.35 37.32 -21.78
N SER A 445 -10.61 37.68 -22.01
CA SER A 445 -10.95 38.82 -22.88
C SER A 445 -10.43 40.16 -22.33
N LEU A 446 -10.33 40.27 -21.00
CA LEU A 446 -9.72 41.41 -20.29
C LEU A 446 -8.20 41.31 -20.15
N ARG A 447 -7.54 40.33 -20.78
CA ARG A 447 -6.09 40.11 -20.78
C ARG A 447 -5.46 39.78 -19.42
N PHE A 448 -6.25 39.26 -18.47
CA PHE A 448 -5.66 38.68 -17.24
C PHE A 448 -4.86 37.42 -17.56
N ASP A 449 -3.74 37.25 -16.86
CA ASP A 449 -2.88 36.08 -17.00
C ASP A 449 -3.47 34.84 -16.30
N ASP A 450 -3.01 33.64 -16.68
CA ASP A 450 -3.53 32.39 -16.11
C ASP A 450 -3.22 32.24 -14.61
N SER A 451 -2.20 32.91 -14.06
CA SER A 451 -1.95 32.89 -12.61
C SER A 451 -3.08 33.56 -11.87
N SER A 452 -3.37 34.80 -12.24
CA SER A 452 -4.40 35.63 -11.61
C SER A 452 -5.79 35.03 -11.78
N ILE A 453 -6.09 34.47 -12.95
CA ILE A 453 -7.38 33.81 -13.21
C ILE A 453 -7.56 32.58 -12.32
N ASN A 454 -6.51 31.77 -12.16
CA ASN A 454 -6.58 30.50 -11.46
C ASN A 454 -6.16 30.60 -9.98
N CYS A 455 -6.12 31.80 -9.39
CA CYS A 455 -5.88 31.95 -7.96
C CYS A 455 -7.00 31.30 -7.14
N LEU A 456 -6.71 30.86 -5.90
CA LEU A 456 -7.71 30.20 -5.04
C LEU A 456 -8.93 31.10 -4.81
N ALA A 457 -8.71 32.40 -4.60
CA ALA A 457 -9.75 33.39 -4.38
C ALA A 457 -10.77 33.51 -5.52
N ASN A 458 -10.52 32.98 -6.71
CA ASN A 458 -11.50 32.98 -7.81
C ASN A 458 -12.35 31.70 -7.88
N PHE A 459 -12.17 30.70 -7.01
CA PHE A 459 -12.93 29.44 -7.09
C PHE A 459 -14.09 29.35 -6.09
N CYS A 460 -15.10 28.55 -6.42
CA CYS A 460 -16.23 28.21 -5.56
C CYS A 460 -16.73 26.79 -5.84
N PHE A 461 -17.59 26.28 -4.96
CA PHE A 461 -18.42 25.13 -5.26
C PHE A 461 -19.54 25.54 -6.21
N LEU A 462 -19.66 24.85 -7.33
CA LEU A 462 -20.72 25.07 -8.30
C LEU A 462 -20.98 23.76 -9.05
N ASN A 463 -22.22 23.30 -9.09
CA ASN A 463 -22.48 22.02 -9.76
C ASN A 463 -22.40 22.17 -11.28
N SER A 464 -22.15 21.05 -11.97
CA SER A 464 -21.99 21.03 -13.43
C SER A 464 -23.19 21.60 -14.21
N SER A 465 -24.42 21.46 -13.70
CA SER A 465 -25.61 22.02 -14.38
C SER A 465 -25.65 23.54 -14.29
N GLU A 466 -25.29 24.11 -13.14
CA GLU A 466 -25.22 25.55 -12.95
C GLU A 466 -24.07 26.14 -13.75
N ASN A 467 -22.91 25.49 -13.75
CA ASN A 467 -21.78 25.93 -14.55
C ASN A 467 -22.12 25.99 -16.05
N LYS A 468 -22.88 25.03 -16.58
CA LYS A 468 -23.39 25.08 -17.96
C LYS A 468 -24.34 26.25 -18.21
N LYS A 469 -25.17 26.61 -17.24
CA LYS A 469 -26.11 27.74 -17.35
C LYS A 469 -25.41 29.10 -17.26
N ILE A 470 -24.44 29.23 -16.36
CA ILE A 470 -23.61 30.45 -16.20
C ILE A 470 -22.69 30.61 -17.41
N ALA A 471 -21.98 29.54 -17.79
CA ALA A 471 -21.06 29.49 -18.92
C ALA A 471 -20.03 30.64 -18.88
N ALA A 472 -19.91 31.42 -19.96
CA ALA A 472 -18.98 32.54 -20.06
C ALA A 472 -19.58 33.90 -19.66
N LYS A 473 -20.80 33.93 -19.10
CA LYS A 473 -21.46 35.19 -18.69
C LYS A 473 -20.63 35.90 -17.65
N LYS A 474 -20.49 37.22 -17.78
CA LYS A 474 -19.79 38.03 -16.77
C LYS A 474 -20.61 38.13 -15.47
N PRO A 475 -19.98 38.36 -14.31
CA PRO A 475 -20.66 38.39 -13.01
C PRO A 475 -21.88 39.31 -12.95
N SER A 476 -21.84 40.49 -13.55
CA SER A 476 -22.97 41.42 -13.57
C SER A 476 -24.19 40.90 -14.36
N GLU A 477 -23.99 39.92 -15.23
CA GLU A 477 -25.06 39.28 -15.99
C GLU A 477 -25.62 38.08 -15.25
N TYR A 478 -24.79 37.14 -14.80
CA TYR A 478 -25.31 35.93 -14.19
C TYR A 478 -25.82 36.16 -12.76
N VAL A 479 -25.36 37.20 -12.04
CA VAL A 479 -25.94 37.55 -10.73
C VAL A 479 -27.44 37.84 -10.83
N LYS A 480 -27.93 38.29 -11.99
CA LYS A 480 -29.36 38.51 -12.26
C LYS A 480 -30.15 37.20 -12.37
N MET A 481 -29.47 36.08 -12.60
CA MET A 481 -30.04 34.73 -12.63
C MET A 481 -30.11 34.10 -11.23
N MET A 482 -29.43 34.69 -10.25
CA MET A 482 -29.46 34.23 -8.87
C MET A 482 -30.76 34.69 -8.17
N PRO A 483 -31.17 34.02 -7.09
CA PRO A 483 -32.26 34.51 -6.23
C PRO A 483 -32.01 35.94 -5.75
N LYS A 484 -33.08 36.67 -5.41
CA LYS A 484 -33.01 38.06 -4.91
C LYS A 484 -33.22 38.13 -3.39
N GLY A 485 -33.02 39.31 -2.82
CA GLY A 485 -33.31 39.58 -1.41
C GLY A 485 -32.36 38.83 -0.48
N ASP A 486 -32.89 38.29 0.62
CA ASP A 486 -32.08 37.67 1.66
C ASP A 486 -31.45 36.33 1.23
N ILE A 487 -32.06 35.62 0.26
CA ILE A 487 -31.48 34.40 -0.30
C ILE A 487 -30.16 34.72 -1.01
N LEU A 488 -30.07 35.84 -1.74
CA LEU A 488 -28.82 36.27 -2.37
C LEU A 488 -27.73 36.54 -1.33
N LYS A 489 -28.07 37.26 -0.27
CA LYS A 489 -27.14 37.60 0.81
C LYS A 489 -26.61 36.33 1.48
N ASP A 490 -27.49 35.35 1.74
CA ASP A 490 -27.09 34.06 2.30
C ASP A 490 -26.12 33.34 1.35
N ILE A 491 -26.47 33.14 0.08
CA ILE A 491 -25.60 32.50 -0.93
C ILE A 491 -24.20 33.14 -0.96
N LEU A 492 -24.15 34.47 -1.08
CA LEU A 492 -22.88 35.19 -1.19
C LEU A 492 -22.08 35.14 0.10
N SER A 493 -22.73 35.24 1.26
CA SER A 493 -22.05 35.09 2.56
C SER A 493 -21.44 33.69 2.73
N ARG A 494 -22.14 32.64 2.27
CA ARG A 494 -21.67 31.24 2.26
C ARG A 494 -20.51 31.03 1.28
N ALA A 495 -20.52 31.73 0.15
CA ALA A 495 -19.44 31.75 -0.83
C ALA A 495 -18.27 32.69 -0.45
N LEU A 496 -18.36 33.38 0.69
CA LEU A 496 -17.41 34.40 1.16
C LEU A 496 -17.21 35.52 0.11
N CYS A 497 -18.31 35.99 -0.47
CA CYS A 497 -18.36 37.07 -1.46
C CYS A 497 -19.27 38.20 -0.97
N THR A 498 -19.10 39.40 -1.53
CA THR A 498 -19.98 40.55 -1.30
C THR A 498 -20.78 40.86 -2.57
N SER A 499 -22.05 41.28 -2.44
CA SER A 499 -22.93 41.52 -3.60
C SER A 499 -22.47 42.66 -4.52
N ASP A 500 -21.75 43.62 -3.96
CA ASP A 500 -21.19 44.78 -4.67
C ASP A 500 -19.93 44.44 -5.49
N THR A 501 -19.50 43.17 -5.52
CA THR A 501 -18.35 42.70 -6.32
C THR A 501 -18.73 41.91 -7.55
N PHE A 502 -20.01 41.83 -7.89
CA PHE A 502 -20.53 41.22 -9.12
C PHE A 502 -20.82 42.31 -10.16
N ASP A 503 -19.90 43.26 -10.30
CA ASP A 503 -19.97 44.45 -11.17
C ASP A 503 -18.95 44.39 -12.32
N ASP A 504 -18.38 43.21 -12.56
CA ASP A 504 -17.34 42.92 -13.56
C ASP A 504 -15.94 43.47 -13.24
N ASN A 505 -15.73 44.08 -12.06
CA ASN A 505 -14.41 44.51 -11.59
C ASN A 505 -13.66 43.39 -10.83
N PHE A 506 -12.86 42.62 -11.56
CA PHE A 506 -12.16 41.46 -10.99
C PHE A 506 -11.18 41.79 -9.86
N ASN A 507 -10.46 42.92 -9.94
CA ASN A 507 -9.49 43.29 -8.90
C ASN A 507 -10.19 43.69 -7.60
N ALA A 508 -11.27 44.48 -7.68
CA ALA A 508 -12.08 44.84 -6.53
C ALA A 508 -12.77 43.62 -5.90
N PHE A 509 -13.23 42.68 -6.72
CA PHE A 509 -13.74 41.38 -6.27
C PHE A 509 -12.69 40.60 -5.47
N LEU A 510 -11.49 40.43 -6.01
CA LEU A 510 -10.43 39.69 -5.33
C LEU A 510 -10.08 40.33 -3.99
N GLU A 511 -9.92 41.64 -3.93
CA GLU A 511 -9.58 42.35 -2.70
C GLU A 511 -10.59 42.10 -1.58
N LYS A 512 -11.88 42.34 -1.84
CA LYS A 512 -12.94 42.16 -0.83
C LYS A 512 -13.16 40.70 -0.46
N ARG A 513 -13.11 39.78 -1.43
CA ARG A 513 -13.26 38.35 -1.17
C ARG A 513 -12.11 37.79 -0.33
N ILE A 514 -10.88 38.22 -0.61
CA ILE A 514 -9.71 37.80 0.17
C ILE A 514 -9.82 38.25 1.63
N GLU A 515 -10.34 39.44 1.90
CA GLU A 515 -10.58 39.90 3.27
C GLU A 515 -11.56 39.00 4.02
N LEU A 516 -12.66 38.61 3.38
CA LEU A 516 -13.62 37.65 3.95
C LEU A 516 -13.00 36.27 4.18
N LEU A 517 -12.22 35.78 3.21
CA LEU A 517 -11.51 34.50 3.30
C LEU A 517 -10.50 34.50 4.45
N VAL A 518 -9.69 35.56 4.58
CA VAL A 518 -8.72 35.71 5.67
C VAL A 518 -9.44 35.81 7.02
N HIS A 519 -10.52 36.59 7.12
CA HIS A 519 -11.28 36.72 8.36
C HIS A 519 -11.90 35.39 8.80
N PHE A 520 -12.54 34.67 7.89
CA PHE A 520 -13.12 33.36 8.17
C PHE A 520 -12.04 32.34 8.56
N THR A 521 -10.91 32.35 7.86
CA THR A 521 -9.78 31.45 8.17
C THR A 521 -9.15 31.74 9.53
N LYS A 522 -9.02 33.02 9.90
CA LYS A 522 -8.55 33.43 11.24
C LYS A 522 -9.43 32.85 12.35
N LYS A 523 -10.75 32.79 12.14
CA LYS A 523 -11.66 32.13 13.09
C LYS A 523 -11.32 30.65 13.23
N LEU A 524 -11.15 29.92 12.11
CA LEU A 524 -10.84 28.48 12.10
C LEU A 524 -9.54 28.12 12.84
N ILE A 525 -8.53 28.99 12.86
CA ILE A 525 -7.24 28.76 13.54
C ILE A 525 -7.16 29.31 14.97
N GLN A 526 -8.21 29.99 15.43
CA GLN A 526 -8.31 30.58 16.78
C GLN A 526 -9.31 29.84 17.66
N THR A 527 -10.40 29.32 17.08
CA THR A 527 -11.29 28.33 17.70
C THR A 527 -10.61 26.99 17.75
#